data_AF-A0A0R2V2X2-F1
#
_entry.id   AF-A0A0R2V2X2-F1
#
_cell.length_a   1.000
_cell.length_b   1.000
_cell.length_c   1.000
_cell.angle_alpha   90.00
_cell.angle_beta   90.00
_cell.angle_gamma   90.00
#
_symmetry.space_group_name_H-M   'P 1'
#
loop_
_entity.id
_entity.type
_entity.pdbx_description
1 polymer ?
#
loop_
_entity_poly.entity_id
_entity_poly.type
_entity_poly.pdbx_seq_one_letter_code
_entity_poly.pdbx_strand_id
1 'polypeptide(L)'
;MITTLGALKASGYQSTSIKDELRANLIKHLEAGTTVFQGVHGFEDSVLPELERAILSRHNINLLGLRGQAKTRLARLMVELLDEYI
;
A
#
# COMPACT_ATOMS: atom_id res chain seq x y z
N MET A 1 -18.56 4.67 -23.64
CA MET A 1 -18.08 3.78 -22.54
C MET A 1 -17.19 2.72 -23.16
N ILE A 2 -16.02 2.50 -22.57
CA ILE A 2 -15.14 1.39 -22.94
C ILE A 2 -15.75 0.12 -22.34
N THR A 3 -16.16 -0.83 -23.18
CA THR A 3 -16.88 -2.04 -22.74
C THR A 3 -16.07 -3.32 -22.95
N THR A 4 -14.90 -3.21 -23.59
CA THR A 4 -14.04 -4.37 -23.89
C THR A 4 -12.60 -4.09 -23.48
N LEU A 5 -11.88 -5.14 -23.10
CA LEU A 5 -10.44 -5.06 -22.79
C LEU A 5 -9.64 -4.52 -23.98
N GLY A 6 -10.05 -4.84 -25.22
CA GLY A 6 -9.45 -4.30 -26.44
C GLY A 6 -9.60 -2.79 -26.56
N ALA A 7 -10.79 -2.26 -26.28
CA ALA A 7 -11.03 -0.82 -26.26
C ALA A 7 -10.29 -0.10 -25.12
N LEU A 8 -10.09 -0.76 -23.96
CA LEU A 8 -9.31 -0.24 -22.84
C LEU A 8 -7.82 -0.13 -23.18
N LYS A 9 -7.26 -1.15 -23.81
CA LYS A 9 -5.87 -1.10 -24.29
C LYS A 9 -5.70 -0.04 -25.37
N ALA A 10 -6.66 0.08 -26.28
CA ALA A 10 -6.64 1.09 -27.35
C ALA A 10 -6.78 2.53 -26.82
N SER A 11 -7.41 2.73 -25.66
CA SER A 11 -7.48 4.05 -25.02
C SER A 11 -6.19 4.46 -24.31
N GLY A 12 -5.12 3.64 -24.39
CA GLY A 12 -3.82 3.95 -23.80
C GLY A 12 -3.72 3.63 -22.32
N TYR A 13 -4.64 2.84 -21.76
CA TYR A 13 -4.56 2.40 -20.37
C TYR A 13 -3.27 1.60 -20.11
N GLN A 14 -2.51 2.02 -19.11
CA GLN A 14 -1.29 1.36 -18.65
C GLN A 14 -1.57 0.77 -17.26
N SER A 15 -1.45 -0.55 -17.14
CA SER A 15 -1.56 -1.21 -15.84
C SER A 15 -0.38 -0.82 -14.97
N THR A 16 -0.66 -0.34 -13.76
CA THR A 16 0.38 -0.01 -12.78
C THR A 16 0.72 -1.25 -11.96
N SER A 17 1.99 -1.43 -11.57
CA SER A 17 2.34 -2.52 -10.66
C SER A 17 1.85 -2.20 -9.25
N ILE A 18 1.44 -3.22 -8.49
CA ILE A 18 0.99 -3.06 -7.09
C ILE A 18 2.03 -2.28 -6.26
N LYS A 19 3.33 -2.53 -6.50
CA LYS A 19 4.41 -1.84 -5.78
C LYS A 19 4.50 -0.35 -6.13
N ASP A 20 4.23 0.01 -7.38
CA ASP A 20 4.22 1.40 -7.82
C ASP A 20 3.02 2.16 -7.26
N GLU A 21 1.87 1.51 -7.26
CA GLU A 21 0.63 2.05 -6.71
C GLU A 21 0.77 2.29 -5.20
N LEU A 22 1.18 1.28 -4.43
CA LEU A 22 1.43 1.40 -2.99
C LEU A 22 2.39 2.55 -2.67
N ARG A 23 3.48 2.68 -3.44
CA ARG A 23 4.45 3.76 -3.27
C ARG A 23 3.83 5.13 -3.55
N ALA A 24 3.14 5.28 -4.68
CA ALA A 24 2.54 6.54 -5.08
C ALA A 24 1.46 6.99 -4.08
N ASN A 25 0.62 6.05 -3.64
CA ASN A 25 -0.43 6.34 -2.67
C ASN A 25 0.14 6.62 -1.28
N LEU A 26 1.18 5.90 -0.84
CA LEU A 26 1.86 6.22 0.42
C LEU A 26 2.45 7.64 0.41
N ILE A 27 3.10 8.06 -0.68
CA ILE A 27 3.63 9.42 -0.82
C ILE A 27 2.51 10.46 -0.66
N LYS A 28 1.37 10.27 -1.34
CA LYS A 28 0.21 11.17 -1.22
C LYS A 28 -0.28 11.29 0.22
N HIS A 29 -0.37 10.16 0.94
CA HIS A 29 -0.82 10.16 2.33
C HIS A 29 0.18 10.87 3.26
N LEU A 30 1.48 10.69 3.04
CA LEU A 30 2.54 11.37 3.79
C LEU A 30 2.54 12.88 3.53
N GLU A 31 2.37 13.31 2.27
CA GLU A 31 2.25 14.72 1.89
C GLU A 31 1.01 15.38 2.49
N ALA A 32 -0.10 14.64 2.58
CA ALA A 32 -1.34 15.09 3.21
C ALA A 32 -1.29 15.07 4.75
N GLY A 33 -0.23 14.51 5.36
CA GLY A 33 -0.13 14.34 6.81
C GLY A 33 -1.15 13.36 7.39
N THR A 34 -1.70 12.47 6.56
CA THR A 34 -2.70 11.49 6.96
C THR A 34 -2.05 10.20 7.47
N THR A 35 -2.54 9.68 8.59
CA THR A 35 -2.05 8.42 9.16
C THR A 35 -2.59 7.23 8.37
N VAL A 36 -1.72 6.51 7.66
CA VAL A 36 -2.09 5.32 6.86
C VAL A 36 -2.41 4.12 7.75
N PHE A 37 -1.59 3.88 8.78
CA PHE A 37 -1.68 2.67 9.59
C PHE A 37 -2.38 2.92 10.93
N GLN A 38 -3.68 3.22 10.89
CA GLN A 38 -4.44 3.50 12.12
C GLN A 38 -4.71 2.25 12.96
N GLY A 39 -4.77 2.43 14.30
CA GLY A 39 -5.14 1.36 15.23
C GLY A 39 -4.06 0.31 15.50
N VAL A 40 -2.79 0.68 15.29
CA VAL A 40 -1.61 -0.15 15.61
C VAL A 40 -0.74 0.55 16.65
N HIS A 41 -1.04 0.30 17.92
CA HIS A 41 -0.31 0.91 19.03
C HIS A 41 1.03 0.22 19.29
N GLY A 42 2.07 1.00 19.59
CA GLY A 42 3.39 0.50 19.96
C GLY A 42 4.32 0.15 18.79
N PHE A 43 3.87 0.35 17.55
CA PHE A 43 4.70 0.19 16.34
C PHE A 43 5.03 1.51 15.62
N GLU A 44 4.50 2.62 16.14
CA GLU A 44 4.68 3.99 15.61
C GLU A 44 6.16 4.36 15.46
N ASP A 45 7.00 3.99 16.43
CA ASP A 45 8.41 4.35 16.44
C ASP A 45 9.36 3.23 15.96
N SER A 46 8.83 2.08 15.51
CA SER A 46 9.66 0.91 15.14
C SER A 46 9.25 0.28 13.80
N VAL A 47 8.17 -0.48 13.79
CA VAL A 47 7.76 -1.28 12.63
C VAL A 47 7.14 -0.42 11.53
N LEU A 48 6.35 0.60 11.88
CA LEU A 48 5.69 1.45 10.87
C LEU A 48 6.71 2.23 10.02
N PRO A 49 7.73 2.91 10.59
CA PRO A 49 8.74 3.59 9.79
C PRO A 49 9.53 2.63 8.88
N GLU A 50 9.83 1.41 9.32
CA GLU A 50 10.49 0.41 8.48
C GLU A 50 9.61 -0.08 7.34
N LEU A 51 8.31 -0.29 7.63
CA LEU A 51 7.33 -0.69 6.63
C LEU A 51 7.17 0.38 5.55
N GLU A 52 7.03 1.65 5.94
CA GLU A 52 6.94 2.78 5.02
C GLU A 52 8.18 2.87 4.12
N ARG A 53 9.38 2.76 4.70
CA ARG A 53 10.63 2.76 3.93
C ARG A 53 10.70 1.60 2.94
N ALA A 54 10.25 0.41 3.33
CA ALA A 54 10.23 -0.76 2.46
C ALA A 54 9.26 -0.55 1.26
N ILE A 55 8.09 0.04 1.50
CA ILE A 55 7.13 0.40 0.45
C ILE A 55 7.74 1.45 -0.50
N LEU A 56 8.31 2.53 0.05
CA LEU A 56 8.95 3.58 -0.74
C LEU A 56 10.11 3.04 -1.60
N SER A 57 10.80 2.02 -1.12
CA SER A 57 11.91 1.34 -1.81
C SER A 57 11.45 0.19 -2.73
N ARG A 58 10.13 -0.08 -2.80
CA ARG A 58 9.55 -1.19 -3.60
C ARG A 58 10.07 -2.58 -3.20
N HIS A 59 10.49 -2.73 -1.95
CA HIS A 59 11.00 -3.98 -1.42
C HIS A 59 9.88 -4.98 -1.13
N ASN A 60 10.23 -6.26 -1.11
CA ASN A 60 9.33 -7.29 -0.59
C ASN A 60 9.32 -7.21 0.93
N ILE A 61 8.14 -7.34 1.54
CA ILE A 61 7.95 -7.23 2.98
C ILE A 61 7.55 -8.59 3.53
N ASN A 62 8.21 -9.02 4.61
CA ASN A 62 7.84 -10.21 5.36
C ASN A 62 7.61 -9.84 6.83
N LEU A 63 6.40 -10.02 7.32
CA LEU A 63 6.04 -9.72 8.70
C LEU A 63 6.31 -10.94 9.60
N LEU A 64 7.30 -10.84 10.47
CA LEU A 64 7.68 -11.88 11.43
C LEU A 64 7.37 -11.43 12.87
N GLY A 65 7.00 -12.38 13.74
CA GLY A 65 6.67 -12.08 15.13
C GLY A 65 5.80 -13.16 15.79
N LEU A 66 5.61 -13.06 17.11
CA LEU A 66 4.80 -14.00 17.89
C LEU A 66 3.30 -13.88 17.58
N ARG A 67 2.51 -14.88 17.98
CA ARG A 67 1.04 -14.85 17.85
C ARG A 67 0.48 -13.62 18.60
N GLY A 68 -0.45 -12.91 17.96
CA GLY A 68 -1.09 -11.72 18.55
C GLY A 68 -0.36 -10.39 18.31
N GLN A 69 0.84 -10.37 17.71
CA GLN A 69 1.61 -9.14 17.44
C GLN A 69 1.16 -8.38 16.18
N ALA A 70 -0.14 -8.33 15.90
CA ALA A 70 -0.75 -7.51 14.83
C ALA A 70 -0.24 -7.69 13.37
N LYS A 71 0.57 -8.71 13.05
CA LYS A 71 1.03 -8.99 11.66
C LYS A 71 -0.11 -8.98 10.62
N THR A 72 -1.19 -9.71 10.89
CA THR A 72 -2.35 -9.77 9.99
C THR A 72 -3.08 -8.43 9.88
N ARG A 73 -3.06 -7.61 10.94
CA ARG A 73 -3.65 -6.28 10.93
C ARG A 73 -2.83 -5.35 10.04
N LEU A 74 -1.50 -5.33 10.19
CA LEU A 74 -0.60 -4.56 9.32
C LEU A 74 -0.79 -4.90 7.84
N ALA A 75 -0.83 -6.20 7.51
CA ALA A 75 -1.05 -6.64 6.13
C ALA A 75 -2.41 -6.17 5.56
N ARG A 76 -3.45 -6.07 6.39
CA ARG A 76 -4.77 -5.57 5.96
C ARG A 76 -4.77 -4.06 5.76
N LEU A 77 -4.10 -3.31 6.63
CA LEU A 77 -3.97 -1.85 6.49
C LEU A 77 -3.19 -1.47 5.22
N MET A 78 -2.25 -2.32 4.76
CA MET A 78 -1.59 -2.09 3.46
C MET A 78 -2.56 -2.11 2.27
N VAL A 79 -3.72 -2.76 2.38
CA VAL A 79 -4.75 -2.74 1.33
C VAL A 79 -5.43 -1.38 1.25
N GLU A 80 -5.45 -0.60 2.33
CA GLU A 80 -6.01 0.76 2.34
C GLU A 80 -5.19 1.74 1.48
N LEU A 81 -3.96 1.37 1.12
CA LEU A 81 -3.12 2.09 0.16
C LEU A 81 -3.43 1.75 -1.30
N LEU A 82 -4.29 0.78 -1.58
CA LEU A 82 -4.68 0.39 -2.94
C LEU A 82 -6.01 1.01 -3.32
N ASP A 83 -6.15 1.39 -4.58
CA ASP A 83 -7.40 1.87 -5.17
C ASP A 83 -8.22 0.67 -5.67
N GLU A 84 -9.50 0.63 -5.32
CA GLU A 84 -10.41 -0.44 -5.72
C GLU A 84 -10.73 -0.42 -7.23
N TYR A 85 -10.56 0.75 -7.87
CA TYR A 85 -11.04 0.99 -9.23
C TYR A 85 -9.94 1.20 -10.29
N ILE A 86 -8.67 1.04 -9.90
CA ILE A 86 -7.52 1.15 -10.83
C ILE A 86 -7.26 -0.15 -11.57
#